data_AF-A0A7W4NH93-F1
#
_entry.id   AF-A0A7W4NH93-F1
#
_cell.length_a   1.000
_cell.length_b   1.000
_cell.length_c   1.000
_cell.angle_alpha   90.00
_cell.angle_beta   90.00
_cell.angle_gamma   90.00
#
_symmetry.space_group_name_H-M   'P 1'
#
loop_
_entity.id
_entity.type
_entity.pdbx_description
1 polymer ?
#
loop_
_entity_poly.entity_id
_entity_poly.type
_entity_poly.pdbx_seq_one_letter_code
_entity_poly.pdbx_strand_id
1 'polypeptide(L)'
;MTLQLDRTPGAVSGTHQDFLAAVGERLGPAHAAFFATPLSDGGGTAWVVQGGDSRAFADLDPADREALRRYAGSVVSDIRRVAEGENSVIRRHFAAMRRIPSLDYLYAVDGRAVVTRWGAAQGHDPLGALDDGRSFVIRQGFPRLPPRLLSSALAGAAAGFLVAALMLGAMPAAPACVAPATADLPQGKWQSHDLSMLRGCWHRISNMVVTDIRTNAENPVAEWTLCFADDGRTGRQTLHYSSGAACSSNVTARFEGDTLVISAERCVDHTHDRMFVFLRTIFRCTRLDDLKASCPAYADDPLVEADRAWGPGVFQRSGLR
;
A
#
# COMPACT_ATOMS: atom_id res chain seq x y z
N MET A 1 -7.44 14.90 -18.97
CA MET A 1 -6.97 16.27 -19.29
C MET A 1 -5.51 16.31 -18.89
N THR A 2 -4.64 16.98 -19.66
CA THR A 2 -3.23 17.11 -19.29
C THR A 2 -3.08 18.31 -18.37
N LEU A 3 -2.58 18.09 -17.15
CA LEU A 3 -2.24 19.14 -16.20
C LEU A 3 -0.73 19.39 -16.25
N GLN A 4 -0.33 20.66 -16.27
CA GLN A 4 1.05 21.06 -16.04
C GLN A 4 1.19 21.44 -14.56
N LEU A 5 1.95 20.63 -13.81
CA LEU A 5 2.10 20.81 -12.37
C LEU A 5 3.21 21.80 -12.03
N ASP A 6 4.27 21.83 -12.85
CA ASP A 6 5.48 22.62 -12.61
C ASP A 6 6.27 22.86 -13.91
N ARG A 7 7.19 23.83 -13.86
CA ARG A 7 8.15 24.12 -14.93
C ARG A 7 9.53 24.39 -14.35
N THR A 8 10.55 23.76 -14.92
CA THR A 8 11.95 23.98 -14.55
C THR A 8 12.80 24.41 -15.73
N PRO A 9 13.88 25.17 -15.51
CA PRO A 9 14.91 25.34 -16.56
C PRO A 9 15.63 24.01 -16.83
N GLY A 10 16.16 23.86 -18.04
CA GLY A 10 16.95 22.70 -18.44
C GLY A 10 16.19 21.69 -19.32
N ALA A 11 16.96 20.79 -19.92
CA ALA A 11 16.48 19.82 -20.90
C ALA A 11 16.09 18.49 -20.24
N VAL A 12 15.10 17.82 -20.84
CA VAL A 12 14.71 16.46 -20.48
C VAL A 12 15.80 15.48 -20.92
N SER A 13 16.26 14.62 -20.01
CA SER A 13 17.19 13.54 -20.36
C SER A 13 16.44 12.33 -20.92
N GLY A 14 17.03 11.64 -21.90
CA GLY A 14 16.52 10.34 -22.37
C GLY A 14 16.40 9.30 -21.25
N THR A 15 17.22 9.41 -20.21
CA THR A 15 17.16 8.54 -19.03
C THR A 15 15.82 8.64 -18.28
N HIS A 16 15.18 9.81 -18.28
CA HIS A 16 13.85 9.98 -17.67
C HIS A 16 12.81 9.13 -18.42
N GLN A 17 12.82 9.14 -19.75
CA GLN A 17 11.89 8.36 -20.55
C GLN A 17 12.13 6.85 -20.41
N ASP A 18 13.38 6.41 -20.48
CA ASP A 18 13.74 4.99 -20.30
C ASP A 18 13.33 4.47 -18.93
N PHE A 19 13.53 5.28 -17.88
CA PHE A 19 13.12 4.92 -16.53
C PHE A 19 11.61 4.80 -16.39
N LEU A 20 10.83 5.78 -16.90
CA LEU A 20 9.37 5.72 -16.88
C LEU A 20 8.84 4.51 -17.64
N ALA A 21 9.39 4.22 -18.82
CA ALA A 21 9.01 3.06 -19.62
C ALA A 21 9.28 1.75 -18.84
N ALA A 22 10.47 1.62 -18.24
CA ALA A 22 10.82 0.44 -17.45
C ALA A 22 9.93 0.26 -16.23
N VAL A 23 9.63 1.33 -15.48
CA VAL A 23 8.70 1.27 -14.34
C VAL A 23 7.28 0.91 -14.82
N GLY A 24 6.82 1.50 -15.92
CA GLY A 24 5.51 1.23 -16.51
C GLY A 24 5.35 -0.22 -16.98
N GLU A 25 6.38 -0.76 -17.63
CA GLU A 25 6.41 -2.15 -18.07
C GLU A 25 6.44 -3.13 -16.89
N ARG A 26 7.24 -2.83 -15.86
CA ARG A 26 7.54 -3.78 -14.79
C ARG A 26 6.55 -3.75 -13.62
N LEU A 27 6.00 -2.59 -13.32
CA LEU A 27 5.10 -2.33 -12.18
C LEU A 27 3.73 -1.79 -12.60
N GLY A 28 3.57 -1.44 -13.88
CA GLY A 28 2.33 -0.93 -14.44
C GLY A 28 2.28 0.60 -14.56
N PRO A 29 1.33 1.11 -15.35
CA PRO A 29 1.21 2.54 -15.64
C PRO A 29 0.90 3.38 -14.39
N ALA A 30 0.31 2.76 -13.37
CA ALA A 30 0.02 3.40 -12.09
C ALA A 30 1.28 3.83 -11.33
N HIS A 31 2.33 3.00 -11.32
CA HIS A 31 3.62 3.32 -10.70
C HIS A 31 4.43 4.29 -11.55
N ALA A 32 4.32 4.21 -12.88
CA ALA A 32 4.92 5.21 -13.76
C ALA A 32 4.29 6.60 -13.56
N ALA A 33 2.96 6.65 -13.40
CA ALA A 33 2.22 7.90 -13.18
C ALA A 33 2.52 8.58 -11.83
N PHE A 34 3.21 7.91 -10.90
CA PHE A 34 3.78 8.58 -9.73
C PHE A 34 4.79 9.66 -10.12
N PHE A 35 5.45 9.51 -11.26
CA PHE A 35 6.39 10.49 -11.78
C PHE A 35 5.71 11.32 -12.87
N ALA A 36 5.66 12.65 -12.69
CA ALA A 36 5.19 13.53 -13.76
C ALA A 36 6.10 13.37 -14.99
N THR A 37 5.51 13.33 -16.17
CA THR A 37 6.23 13.20 -17.43
C THR A 37 6.94 14.52 -17.76
N PRO A 38 8.28 14.52 -17.90
CA PRO A 38 9.01 15.71 -18.33
C PRO A 38 8.87 15.89 -19.84
N LEU A 39 8.39 17.07 -20.27
CA LEU A 39 8.31 17.48 -21.67
C LEU A 39 9.19 18.72 -21.92
N SER A 40 9.94 18.72 -23.01
CA SER A 40 10.73 19.88 -23.41
C SER A 40 9.81 21.03 -23.82
N ASP A 41 10.00 22.21 -23.24
CA ASP A 41 9.16 23.39 -23.46
C ASP A 41 10.01 24.68 -23.48
N GLY A 42 10.41 25.11 -24.68
CA GLY A 42 10.93 26.46 -24.94
C GLY A 42 12.18 26.86 -24.14
N GLY A 43 13.05 25.89 -23.80
CA GLY A 43 14.25 26.11 -22.97
C GLY A 43 14.14 25.62 -21.53
N GLY A 44 12.99 25.05 -21.16
CA GLY A 44 12.77 24.36 -19.90
C GLY A 44 12.13 22.99 -20.06
N THR A 45 11.80 22.39 -18.93
CA THR A 45 11.06 21.14 -18.79
C THR A 45 9.72 21.46 -18.14
N ALA A 46 8.62 21.17 -18.83
CA ALA A 46 7.28 21.14 -18.28
C ALA A 46 7.01 19.76 -17.67
N TRP A 47 6.58 19.73 -16.41
CA TRP A 47 6.23 18.49 -15.71
C TRP A 47 4.73 18.29 -15.79
N VAL A 48 4.31 17.29 -16.58
CA VAL A 48 2.89 17.09 -16.89
C VAL A 48 2.37 15.74 -16.44
N VAL A 49 1.07 15.67 -16.18
CA VAL A 49 0.37 14.43 -15.81
C VAL A 49 -1.04 14.42 -16.40
N GLN A 50 -1.63 13.25 -16.57
CA GLN A 50 -3.05 13.13 -16.85
C GLN A 50 -3.85 13.23 -15.54
N GLY A 51 -4.82 14.15 -15.48
CA GLY A 51 -5.70 14.31 -14.33
C GLY A 51 -6.74 15.39 -14.51
N GLY A 52 -7.66 15.51 -13.55
CA GLY A 52 -8.70 16.54 -13.49
C GLY A 52 -8.35 17.68 -12.55
N ASP A 53 -7.87 17.37 -11.35
CA ASP A 53 -7.50 18.35 -10.32
C ASP A 53 -6.11 18.06 -9.73
N SER A 54 -5.42 19.12 -9.28
CA SER A 54 -4.12 19.00 -8.63
C SER A 54 -3.97 19.97 -7.46
N ARG A 55 -3.49 19.47 -6.32
CA ARG A 55 -3.13 20.26 -5.14
C ARG A 55 -1.69 19.97 -4.72
N ALA A 56 -0.91 21.02 -4.44
CA ALA A 56 0.46 20.85 -3.95
C ALA A 56 0.45 20.30 -2.52
N PHE A 57 1.46 19.51 -2.14
CA PHE A 57 1.57 18.92 -0.81
C PHE A 57 1.49 19.95 0.32
N ALA A 58 2.07 21.13 0.10
CA ALA A 58 2.04 22.25 1.04
C ALA A 58 0.62 22.83 1.26
N ASP A 59 -0.31 22.63 0.34
CA ASP A 59 -1.68 23.15 0.43
C ASP A 59 -2.68 22.13 0.99
N LEU A 60 -2.24 20.87 1.16
CA LEU A 60 -3.05 19.82 1.74
C LEU A 60 -3.19 19.95 3.26
N ASP A 61 -4.33 19.49 3.78
CA ASP A 61 -4.51 19.35 5.22
C ASP A 61 -3.61 18.23 5.80
N PRO A 62 -3.40 18.17 7.12
CA PRO A 62 -2.51 17.17 7.72
C PRO A 62 -2.89 15.71 7.44
N ALA A 63 -4.18 15.40 7.32
CA ALA A 63 -4.64 14.04 7.05
C ALA A 63 -4.37 13.64 5.60
N ASP A 64 -4.64 14.53 4.65
CA ASP A 64 -4.35 14.38 3.23
C ASP A 64 -2.84 14.26 2.98
N ARG A 65 -2.02 15.08 3.65
CA ARG A 65 -0.55 15.00 3.59
C ARG A 65 -0.04 13.64 4.04
N GLU A 66 -0.56 13.15 5.15
CA GLU A 66 -0.15 11.87 5.69
C GLU A 66 -0.59 10.70 4.78
N ALA A 67 -1.81 10.76 4.23
CA ALA A 67 -2.26 9.79 3.23
C ALA A 67 -1.37 9.79 1.97
N LEU A 68 -1.01 10.98 1.48
CA LEU A 68 -0.16 11.13 0.30
C LEU A 68 1.27 10.62 0.55
N ARG A 69 1.84 10.87 1.75
CA ARG A 69 3.15 10.34 2.15
C ARG A 69 3.16 8.82 2.19
N ARG A 70 2.11 8.20 2.73
CA ARG A 70 1.99 6.72 2.74
C ARG A 70 1.89 6.16 1.33
N TYR A 71 1.09 6.78 0.46
CA TYR A 71 1.02 6.37 -0.95
C TYR A 71 2.39 6.48 -1.62
N ALA A 72 3.08 7.62 -1.47
CA ALA A 72 4.42 7.83 -2.03
C ALA A 72 5.42 6.80 -1.49
N GLY A 73 5.42 6.56 -0.17
CA GLY A 73 6.27 5.54 0.45
C GLY A 73 6.01 4.13 -0.08
N SER A 74 4.75 3.77 -0.32
CA SER A 74 4.38 2.49 -0.94
C SER A 74 4.96 2.34 -2.35
N VAL A 75 4.78 3.35 -3.21
CA VAL A 75 5.30 3.34 -4.58
C VAL A 75 6.83 3.28 -4.60
N VAL A 76 7.50 4.10 -3.79
CA VAL A 76 8.96 4.11 -3.67
C VAL A 76 9.48 2.74 -3.22
N SER A 77 8.84 2.13 -2.22
CA SER A 77 9.24 0.81 -1.71
C SER A 77 9.03 -0.31 -2.74
N ASP A 78 7.96 -0.25 -3.53
CA ASP A 78 7.72 -1.21 -4.62
C ASP A 78 8.81 -1.13 -5.70
N ILE A 79 9.14 0.09 -6.14
CA ILE A 79 10.19 0.30 -7.15
C ILE A 79 11.56 -0.12 -6.61
N ARG A 80 11.86 0.17 -5.33
CA ARG A 80 13.08 -0.30 -4.67
C ARG A 80 13.17 -1.82 -4.68
N ARG A 81 12.10 -2.54 -4.31
CA ARG A 81 12.12 -4.02 -4.29
C ARG A 81 12.40 -4.62 -5.67
N VAL A 82 11.85 -4.02 -6.72
CA VAL A 82 12.19 -4.40 -8.11
C VAL A 82 13.65 -4.07 -8.41
N ALA A 83 14.10 -2.85 -8.09
CA ALA A 83 15.50 -2.44 -8.28
C ALA A 83 16.50 -3.39 -7.60
N GLU A 84 16.17 -3.93 -6.42
CA GLU A 84 17.02 -4.88 -5.70
C GLU A 84 16.96 -6.30 -6.28
N GLY A 85 15.79 -6.71 -6.79
CA GLY A 85 15.51 -8.09 -7.22
C GLY A 85 16.05 -8.46 -8.60
N GLU A 86 16.32 -7.50 -9.47
CA GLU A 86 16.75 -7.76 -10.86
C GLU A 86 17.80 -6.75 -11.34
N ASN A 87 18.61 -7.13 -12.34
CA ASN A 87 19.57 -6.22 -12.97
C ASN A 87 18.93 -5.48 -14.15
N SER A 88 18.14 -4.44 -13.88
CA SER A 88 17.36 -3.70 -14.89
C SER A 88 17.68 -2.20 -14.95
N VAL A 89 17.06 -1.48 -15.89
CA VAL A 89 17.09 -0.01 -15.98
C VAL A 89 16.66 0.61 -14.65
N ILE A 90 15.65 0.02 -14.01
CA ILE A 90 15.15 0.45 -12.69
C ILE A 90 16.28 0.38 -11.66
N ARG A 91 17.00 -0.75 -11.56
CA ARG A 91 18.13 -0.89 -10.63
C ARG A 91 19.20 0.19 -10.83
N ARG A 92 19.56 0.46 -12.09
CA ARG A 92 20.63 1.42 -12.41
C ARG A 92 20.28 2.86 -12.06
N HIS A 93 19.01 3.24 -12.22
CA HIS A 93 18.63 4.66 -12.17
C HIS A 93 17.78 5.03 -10.94
N PHE A 94 17.15 4.07 -10.26
CA PHE A 94 16.18 4.37 -9.20
C PHE A 94 16.73 5.27 -8.09
N ALA A 95 17.96 5.04 -7.61
CA ALA A 95 18.57 5.85 -6.56
C ALA A 95 18.75 7.32 -6.96
N ALA A 96 18.96 7.60 -8.25
CA ALA A 96 19.01 8.96 -8.78
C ALA A 96 17.60 9.50 -9.03
N MET A 97 16.73 8.70 -9.66
CA MET A 97 15.39 9.13 -10.08
C MET A 97 14.43 9.38 -8.92
N ARG A 98 14.61 8.75 -7.76
CA ARG A 98 13.78 9.05 -6.58
C ARG A 98 14.11 10.39 -5.91
N ARG A 99 15.19 11.08 -6.30
CA ARG A 99 15.60 12.33 -5.66
C ARG A 99 14.78 13.50 -6.17
N ILE A 100 14.17 14.22 -5.24
CA ILE A 100 13.45 15.48 -5.47
C ILE A 100 13.99 16.55 -4.51
N PRO A 101 13.88 17.86 -4.83
CA PRO A 101 14.47 18.91 -4.00
C PRO A 101 13.84 19.04 -2.59
N SER A 102 12.52 18.87 -2.49
CA SER A 102 11.75 18.87 -1.24
C SER A 102 10.41 18.18 -1.47
N LEU A 103 9.63 17.94 -0.40
CA LEU A 103 8.26 17.42 -0.53
C LEU A 103 7.28 18.43 -1.14
N ASP A 104 7.68 19.70 -1.36
CA ASP A 104 6.82 20.69 -2.01
C ASP A 104 6.57 20.37 -3.49
N TYR A 105 7.41 19.50 -4.06
CA TYR A 105 7.29 18.99 -5.43
C TYR A 105 6.46 17.70 -5.53
N LEU A 106 5.81 17.30 -4.43
CA LEU A 106 4.81 16.26 -4.37
C LEU A 106 3.42 16.89 -4.52
N TYR A 107 2.57 16.30 -5.34
CA TYR A 107 1.22 16.79 -5.64
C TYR A 107 0.22 15.66 -5.42
N ALA A 108 -0.97 16.01 -4.93
CA ALA A 108 -2.14 15.15 -5.02
C ALA A 108 -2.85 15.46 -6.34
N VAL A 109 -2.91 14.48 -7.24
CA VAL A 109 -3.62 14.57 -8.52
C VAL A 109 -4.69 13.50 -8.54
N ASP A 110 -5.95 13.92 -8.54
CA ASP A 110 -7.11 13.03 -8.39
C ASP A 110 -6.95 12.02 -7.22
N GLY A 111 -6.39 12.49 -6.09
CA GLY A 111 -6.14 11.69 -4.88
C GLY A 111 -4.87 10.82 -4.89
N ARG A 112 -4.07 10.85 -5.96
CA ARG A 112 -2.84 10.06 -6.11
C ARG A 112 -1.61 10.94 -5.98
N ALA A 113 -0.52 10.38 -5.44
CA ALA A 113 0.73 11.12 -5.33
C ALA A 113 1.45 11.18 -6.69
N VAL A 114 1.87 12.38 -7.08
CA VAL A 114 2.66 12.64 -8.28
C VAL A 114 3.83 13.54 -7.91
N VAL A 115 5.04 13.16 -8.33
CA VAL A 115 6.27 13.94 -8.10
C VAL A 115 6.71 14.66 -9.36
N THR A 116 7.17 15.90 -9.18
CA THR A 116 7.86 16.70 -10.20
C THR A 116 9.33 16.86 -9.83
N ARG A 117 10.16 17.38 -10.75
CA ARG A 117 11.59 17.64 -10.53
C ARG A 117 12.41 16.43 -10.06
N TRP A 118 11.94 15.23 -10.35
CA TRP A 118 12.60 14.00 -9.97
C TRP A 118 13.84 13.76 -10.84
N GLY A 119 14.86 13.14 -10.26
CA GLY A 119 16.15 12.90 -10.93
C GLY A 119 17.04 14.14 -11.07
N ALA A 120 16.63 15.31 -10.55
CA ALA A 120 17.37 16.58 -10.69
C ALA A 120 18.06 17.06 -9.39
N ALA A 121 17.73 16.49 -8.23
CA ALA A 121 18.22 16.97 -6.94
C ALA A 121 19.58 16.36 -6.54
N GLN A 122 20.47 17.20 -6.01
CA GLN A 122 21.75 16.77 -5.42
C GLN A 122 21.62 16.61 -3.90
N GLY A 123 22.09 15.48 -3.37
CA GLY A 123 22.34 15.27 -1.94
C GLY A 123 21.12 15.09 -1.02
N HIS A 124 19.92 15.54 -1.40
CA HIS A 124 18.69 15.34 -0.64
C HIS A 124 17.75 14.32 -1.27
N ASP A 125 17.14 13.48 -0.42
CA ASP A 125 16.29 12.37 -0.83
C ASP A 125 15.09 12.20 0.11
N PRO A 126 14.15 13.16 0.09
CA PRO A 126 13.00 13.14 1.00
C PRO A 126 12.04 11.98 0.72
N LEU A 127 11.96 11.50 -0.54
CA LEU A 127 11.17 10.31 -0.88
C LEU A 127 11.80 9.04 -0.31
N GLY A 128 13.13 8.98 -0.28
CA GLY A 128 13.84 7.86 0.36
C GLY A 128 13.56 7.72 1.86
N ALA A 129 13.19 8.79 2.56
CA ALA A 129 12.77 8.73 3.96
C ALA A 129 11.36 8.12 4.16
N LEU A 130 10.57 8.03 3.09
CA LEU A 130 9.25 7.39 3.10
C LEU A 130 9.32 5.90 2.75
N ASP A 131 10.49 5.42 2.33
CA ASP A 131 10.73 4.01 2.03
C ASP A 131 10.62 3.17 3.30
N ASP A 132 9.99 2.00 3.20
CA ASP A 132 9.85 1.07 4.32
C ASP A 132 11.17 0.40 4.75
N GLY A 133 12.23 0.53 3.95
CA GLY A 133 13.56 -0.03 4.20
C GLY A 133 13.61 -1.56 4.20
N ARG A 134 12.52 -2.24 3.81
CA ARG A 134 12.41 -3.71 3.85
C ARG A 134 12.91 -4.31 2.55
N SER A 135 14.12 -4.86 2.56
CA SER A 135 14.65 -5.58 1.40
C SER A 135 13.76 -6.76 0.99
N PHE A 136 13.85 -7.17 -0.28
CA PHE A 136 13.29 -8.45 -0.71
C PHE A 136 14.00 -9.55 0.09
N VAL A 137 13.29 -10.20 1.02
CA VAL A 137 13.82 -11.37 1.72
C VAL A 137 13.84 -12.52 0.72
N ILE A 138 14.96 -12.70 0.02
CA ILE A 138 15.30 -14.06 -0.43
C ILE A 138 15.36 -14.86 0.86
N ARG A 139 14.49 -15.87 0.97
CA ARG A 139 14.50 -16.85 2.06
C ARG A 139 15.79 -17.66 1.95
N GLN A 140 16.93 -17.03 2.29
CA GLN A 140 18.18 -17.72 2.52
C GLN A 140 18.01 -18.43 3.87
N GLY A 141 18.03 -19.75 3.83
CA GLY A 141 18.02 -20.56 5.04
C GLY A 141 19.11 -20.05 5.99
N PHE A 142 18.71 -19.59 7.17
CA PHE A 142 19.65 -19.18 8.19
C PHE A 142 20.66 -20.32 8.46
N PRO A 143 21.97 -20.05 8.52
CA PRO A 143 22.90 -21.01 9.08
C PRO A 143 22.52 -21.22 10.54
N ARG A 144 22.37 -22.49 10.95
CA ARG A 144 22.11 -22.88 12.33
C ARG A 144 23.25 -22.34 13.21
N LEU A 145 22.98 -21.30 14.00
CA LEU A 145 23.93 -20.82 15.00
C LEU A 145 24.06 -21.88 16.12
N PRO A 146 25.29 -22.18 16.58
CA PRO A 146 25.51 -23.17 17.61
C PRO A 146 24.92 -22.71 18.95
N PRO A 147 24.40 -23.64 19.78
CA PRO A 147 23.62 -23.35 21.00
C PRO A 147 24.38 -22.55 22.08
N ARG A 148 25.70 -22.37 21.94
CA ARG A 148 26.54 -21.63 22.88
C ARG A 148 26.48 -20.10 22.71
N LEU A 149 25.91 -19.59 21.62
CA LEU A 149 25.72 -18.14 21.41
C LEU A 149 24.35 -17.61 21.87
N LEU A 150 23.41 -18.52 22.21
CA LEU A 150 22.09 -18.15 22.74
C LEU A 150 22.13 -17.76 24.23
N SER A 151 23.07 -18.30 24.99
CA SER A 151 23.16 -18.06 26.44
C SER A 151 23.69 -16.66 26.81
N SER A 152 24.57 -16.07 26.01
CA SER A 152 25.06 -14.70 26.23
C SER A 152 24.05 -13.63 25.82
N ALA A 153 23.22 -13.89 24.80
CA ALA A 153 22.17 -12.97 24.36
C ALA A 153 21.03 -12.83 25.37
N LEU A 154 20.64 -13.92 26.05
CA LEU A 154 19.61 -13.91 27.09
C LEU A 154 20.05 -13.15 28.36
N ALA A 155 21.33 -13.22 28.72
CA ALA A 155 21.88 -12.48 29.87
C ALA A 155 21.89 -10.96 29.65
N GLY A 156 22.18 -10.51 28.42
CA GLY A 156 22.14 -9.08 28.07
C GLY A 156 20.73 -8.49 28.04
N ALA A 157 19.74 -9.25 27.57
CA ALA A 157 18.35 -8.81 27.51
C ALA A 157 17.74 -8.61 28.92
N ALA A 158 18.06 -9.49 29.88
CA ALA A 158 17.54 -9.39 31.24
C ALA A 158 18.06 -8.13 31.99
N ALA A 159 19.31 -7.73 31.77
CA ALA A 159 19.88 -6.53 32.36
C ALA A 159 19.29 -5.23 31.78
N GLY A 160 18.97 -5.22 30.48
CA GLY A 160 18.32 -4.08 29.82
C GLY A 160 16.88 -3.83 30.28
N PHE A 161 16.10 -4.89 30.51
CA PHE A 161 14.70 -4.78 30.98
C PHE A 161 14.58 -4.20 32.41
N LEU A 162 15.55 -4.49 33.29
CA LEU A 162 15.57 -3.95 34.65
C LEU A 162 15.82 -2.43 34.69
N VAL A 163 16.65 -1.90 33.79
CA VAL A 163 16.91 -0.46 33.69
C VAL A 163 15.72 0.30 33.08
N ALA A 164 15.06 -0.29 32.09
CA ALA A 164 13.87 0.31 31.48
C ALA A 164 12.67 0.37 32.45
N ALA A 165 12.47 -0.67 33.26
CA ALA A 165 11.40 -0.69 34.27
C ALA A 165 11.58 0.38 35.36
N LEU A 166 12.83 0.69 35.73
CA LEU A 166 13.16 1.74 36.70
C LEU A 166 12.91 3.16 36.16
N MET A 167 13.06 3.39 34.85
CA MET A 167 12.79 4.69 34.23
C MET A 167 11.29 4.96 33.98
N LEU A 168 10.47 3.91 33.81
CA LEU A 168 9.03 4.03 33.59
C LEU A 168 8.21 4.31 34.86
N GLY A 169 8.79 4.12 36.05
CA GLY A 169 8.12 4.38 37.34
C GLY A 169 8.08 5.85 37.78
N ALA A 170 8.76 6.75 37.07
CA ALA A 170 8.94 8.15 37.51
C ALA A 170 8.16 9.19 36.69
N MET A 171 7.31 8.78 35.74
CA MET A 171 6.54 9.72 34.93
C MET A 171 5.13 9.95 35.50
N PRO A 172 4.72 11.21 35.79
CA PRO A 172 3.34 11.50 36.13
C PRO A 172 2.45 11.26 34.91
N ALA A 173 1.37 10.50 35.11
CA ALA A 173 0.38 10.23 34.08
C ALA A 173 -0.32 11.53 33.67
N ALA A 174 -0.10 11.99 32.45
CA ALA A 174 -0.90 13.06 31.87
C ALA A 174 -2.28 12.51 31.50
N PRO A 175 -3.39 13.15 31.91
CA PRO A 175 -4.72 12.79 31.44
C PRO A 175 -4.90 13.34 30.02
N ALA A 176 -4.72 12.48 29.01
CA ALA A 176 -5.12 12.81 27.65
C ALA A 176 -6.62 12.53 27.49
N CYS A 177 -7.45 13.49 27.89
CA CYS A 177 -8.82 13.59 27.37
C CYS A 177 -8.77 14.26 26.00
N VAL A 178 -8.67 13.45 24.93
CA VAL A 178 -9.02 13.88 23.57
C VAL A 178 -10.29 13.13 23.21
N ALA A 179 -11.37 13.87 22.95
CA ALA A 179 -12.61 13.30 22.43
C ALA A 179 -12.30 12.53 21.14
N PRO A 180 -12.73 11.26 20.99
CA PRO A 180 -12.29 10.46 19.87
C PRO A 180 -12.90 10.99 18.57
N ALA A 181 -12.06 11.13 17.55
CA ALA A 181 -12.51 11.00 16.18
C ALA A 181 -13.36 9.72 16.10
N THR A 182 -14.53 9.77 15.46
CA THR A 182 -15.41 8.60 15.30
C THR A 182 -14.59 7.44 14.73
N ALA A 183 -14.28 6.45 15.59
CA ALA A 183 -13.52 5.27 15.21
C ALA A 183 -14.36 4.42 14.25
N ASP A 184 -13.75 4.02 13.13
CA ASP A 184 -14.41 3.17 12.12
C ASP A 184 -14.47 1.70 12.56
N LEU A 185 -13.47 1.26 13.33
CA LEU A 185 -13.36 -0.05 14.01
C LEU A 185 -13.17 0.15 15.52
N PRO A 186 -14.18 0.61 16.26
CA PRO A 186 -14.05 0.80 17.70
C PRO A 186 -13.66 -0.51 18.39
N GLN A 187 -12.66 -0.48 19.27
CA GLN A 187 -12.22 -1.67 20.00
C GLN A 187 -13.36 -2.39 20.72
N GLY A 188 -14.26 -1.63 21.37
CA GLY A 188 -15.40 -2.20 22.08
C GLY A 188 -16.34 -2.99 21.16
N LYS A 189 -16.65 -2.44 19.97
CA LYS A 189 -17.50 -3.13 18.98
C LYS A 189 -16.81 -4.38 18.42
N TRP A 190 -15.50 -4.33 18.21
CA TRP A 190 -14.75 -5.49 17.77
C TRP A 190 -14.76 -6.61 18.82
N GLN A 191 -14.50 -6.27 20.08
CA GLN A 191 -14.49 -7.23 21.20
C GLN A 191 -15.88 -7.81 21.51
N SER A 192 -16.94 -7.03 21.30
CA SER A 192 -18.32 -7.50 21.45
C SER A 192 -18.88 -8.17 20.19
N HIS A 193 -18.03 -8.42 19.18
CA HIS A 193 -18.40 -9.00 17.88
C HIS A 193 -19.55 -8.28 17.16
N ASP A 194 -19.65 -6.95 17.35
CA ASP A 194 -20.68 -6.10 16.73
C ASP A 194 -20.32 -5.80 15.26
N LEU A 195 -20.94 -6.55 14.35
CA LEU A 195 -20.73 -6.39 12.91
C LEU A 195 -21.21 -5.06 12.35
N SER A 196 -22.09 -4.30 13.04
CA SER A 196 -22.54 -3.00 12.54
C SER A 196 -21.39 -2.00 12.33
N MET A 197 -20.24 -2.24 12.96
CA MET A 197 -19.00 -1.50 12.69
C MET A 197 -18.49 -1.69 11.26
N LEU A 198 -18.98 -2.64 10.48
CA LEU A 198 -18.55 -2.83 9.08
C LEU A 198 -19.35 -1.95 8.10
N ARG A 199 -20.50 -1.40 8.51
CA ARG A 199 -21.43 -0.64 7.64
C ARG A 199 -20.70 0.35 6.73
N GLY A 200 -20.90 0.26 5.42
CA GLY A 200 -20.28 1.15 4.43
C GLY A 200 -19.09 0.54 3.70
N CYS A 201 -18.38 1.36 2.93
CA CYS A 201 -17.35 0.91 1.99
C CYS A 201 -15.94 0.96 2.57
N TRP A 202 -15.24 -0.16 2.47
CA TRP A 202 -13.86 -0.38 2.86
C TRP A 202 -13.00 -0.59 1.63
N HIS A 203 -11.92 0.17 1.52
CA HIS A 203 -10.99 0.07 0.41
C HIS A 203 -9.74 -0.64 0.90
N ARG A 204 -9.25 -1.55 0.06
CA ARG A 204 -7.97 -2.19 0.29
C ARG A 204 -6.87 -1.18 -0.01
N ILE A 205 -6.06 -0.85 0.98
CA ILE A 205 -4.96 0.12 0.87
C ILE A 205 -3.60 -0.54 0.66
N SER A 206 -3.49 -1.85 0.89
CA SER A 206 -2.29 -2.62 0.50
C SER A 206 -2.34 -3.00 -0.98
N ASN A 207 -1.22 -3.44 -1.57
CA ASN A 207 -1.16 -3.94 -2.97
C ASN A 207 -1.62 -5.40 -3.09
N MET A 208 -2.22 -5.77 -4.21
CA MET A 208 -2.68 -7.15 -4.49
C MET A 208 -2.43 -7.53 -5.93
N VAL A 209 -1.97 -8.75 -6.11
CA VAL A 209 -1.89 -9.45 -7.38
C VAL A 209 -2.73 -10.70 -7.26
N VAL A 210 -3.55 -10.97 -8.25
CA VAL A 210 -4.30 -12.22 -8.39
C VAL A 210 -3.65 -13.02 -9.51
N THR A 211 -3.39 -14.30 -9.29
CA THR A 211 -2.88 -15.18 -10.35
C THR A 211 -4.05 -15.86 -11.05
N ASP A 212 -4.01 -16.12 -12.36
CA ASP A 212 -5.00 -16.97 -13.05
C ASP A 212 -4.58 -18.46 -12.93
N ILE A 213 -5.44 -19.39 -12.45
CA ILE A 213 -5.07 -20.82 -12.31
C ILE A 213 -4.64 -21.46 -13.63
N ARG A 214 -5.25 -21.04 -14.73
CA ARG A 214 -5.18 -21.74 -16.01
C ARG A 214 -3.96 -21.28 -16.78
N THR A 215 -3.68 -19.98 -16.71
CA THR A 215 -2.60 -19.35 -17.46
C THR A 215 -1.38 -19.02 -16.60
N ASN A 216 -1.50 -19.08 -15.27
CA ASN A 216 -0.53 -18.54 -14.31
C ASN A 216 -0.20 -17.06 -14.50
N ALA A 217 -1.01 -16.33 -15.27
CA ALA A 217 -0.82 -14.92 -15.50
C ALA A 217 -1.13 -14.13 -14.21
N GLU A 218 -0.24 -13.20 -13.87
CA GLU A 218 -0.46 -12.26 -12.78
C GLU A 218 -1.36 -11.10 -13.23
N ASN A 219 -2.37 -10.79 -12.44
CA ASN A 219 -3.36 -9.76 -12.66
C ASN A 219 -3.34 -8.80 -11.46
N PRO A 220 -2.59 -7.70 -11.55
CA PRO A 220 -2.57 -6.69 -10.50
C PRO A 220 -3.96 -6.07 -10.30
N VAL A 221 -4.37 -5.93 -9.04
CA VAL A 221 -5.62 -5.28 -8.66
C VAL A 221 -5.34 -3.80 -8.43
N ALA A 222 -5.99 -2.93 -9.21
CA ALA A 222 -5.88 -1.48 -9.08
C ALA A 222 -6.69 -0.96 -7.89
N GLU A 223 -7.90 -1.49 -7.70
CA GLU A 223 -8.77 -1.13 -6.59
C GLU A 223 -9.57 -2.36 -6.14
N TRP A 224 -9.78 -2.47 -4.83
CA TRP A 224 -10.72 -3.43 -4.26
C TRP A 224 -11.49 -2.82 -3.11
N THR A 225 -12.80 -2.89 -3.22
CA THR A 225 -13.74 -2.29 -2.28
C THR A 225 -14.71 -3.34 -1.75
N LEU A 226 -14.99 -3.30 -0.44
CA LEU A 226 -16.00 -4.10 0.26
C LEU A 226 -17.03 -3.14 0.87
N CYS A 227 -18.26 -3.14 0.35
CA CYS A 227 -19.34 -2.28 0.86
C CYS A 227 -20.37 -3.13 1.61
N PHE A 228 -20.49 -2.92 2.92
CA PHE A 228 -21.45 -3.64 3.78
C PHE A 228 -22.72 -2.83 4.02
N ALA A 229 -23.84 -3.54 4.19
CA ALA A 229 -25.12 -3.00 4.64
C ALA A 229 -25.05 -2.48 6.09
N ASP A 230 -26.13 -1.87 6.56
CA ASP A 230 -26.20 -1.25 7.90
C ASP A 230 -25.93 -2.21 9.06
N ASP A 231 -26.28 -3.48 8.90
CA ASP A 231 -26.02 -4.53 9.89
C ASP A 231 -24.59 -5.09 9.85
N GLY A 232 -23.84 -4.74 8.81
CA GLY A 232 -22.49 -5.23 8.54
C GLY A 232 -22.38 -6.72 8.18
N ARG A 233 -23.49 -7.46 8.10
CA ARG A 233 -23.48 -8.92 7.87
C ARG A 233 -23.37 -9.28 6.40
N THR A 234 -23.97 -8.47 5.54
CA THR A 234 -23.99 -8.69 4.10
C THR A 234 -23.44 -7.48 3.38
N GLY A 235 -22.90 -7.70 2.19
CA GLY A 235 -22.32 -6.64 1.40
C GLY A 235 -22.00 -7.08 -0.01
N ARG A 236 -21.30 -6.20 -0.71
CA ARG A 236 -20.81 -6.45 -2.06
C ARG A 236 -19.33 -6.13 -2.13
N GLN A 237 -18.57 -7.00 -2.79
CA GLN A 237 -17.21 -6.68 -3.22
C GLN A 237 -17.21 -6.19 -4.65
N THR A 238 -16.26 -5.30 -4.94
CA THR A 238 -15.96 -4.83 -6.29
C THR A 238 -14.45 -4.77 -6.45
N LEU A 239 -13.94 -5.44 -7.48
CA LEU A 239 -12.53 -5.40 -7.85
C LEU A 239 -12.37 -4.78 -9.22
N HIS A 240 -11.40 -3.90 -9.32
CA HIS A 240 -10.92 -3.33 -10.56
C HIS A 240 -9.48 -3.78 -10.76
N TYR A 241 -9.25 -4.52 -11.85
CA TYR A 241 -7.92 -4.93 -12.25
C TYR A 241 -7.21 -3.79 -13.00
N SER A 242 -5.88 -3.80 -12.96
CA SER A 242 -5.06 -2.81 -13.68
C SER A 242 -5.19 -2.93 -15.20
N SER A 243 -5.68 -4.06 -15.70
CA SER A 243 -6.03 -4.28 -17.11
C SER A 243 -7.32 -3.55 -17.54
N GLY A 244 -8.06 -2.95 -16.61
CA GLY A 244 -9.37 -2.34 -16.85
C GLY A 244 -10.55 -3.32 -16.69
N ALA A 245 -10.29 -4.63 -16.56
CA ALA A 245 -11.33 -5.58 -16.19
C ALA A 245 -11.85 -5.28 -14.79
N ALA A 246 -13.13 -5.57 -14.55
CA ALA A 246 -13.74 -5.43 -13.24
C ALA A 246 -14.66 -6.59 -12.95
N CYS A 247 -14.83 -6.90 -11.67
CA CYS A 247 -15.77 -7.92 -11.24
C CYS A 247 -16.43 -7.50 -9.92
N SER A 248 -17.65 -7.98 -9.70
CA SER A 248 -18.40 -7.70 -8.47
C SER A 248 -19.17 -8.94 -8.04
N SER A 249 -19.18 -9.21 -6.74
CA SER A 249 -19.91 -10.35 -6.17
C SER A 249 -20.33 -10.08 -4.73
N ASN A 250 -21.19 -10.93 -4.16
CA ASN A 250 -21.67 -10.73 -2.80
C ASN A 250 -20.61 -11.14 -1.77
N VAL A 251 -20.67 -10.50 -0.60
CA VAL A 251 -19.88 -10.86 0.58
C VAL A 251 -20.76 -10.99 1.81
N THR A 252 -20.31 -11.80 2.75
CA THR A 252 -20.90 -11.97 4.08
C THR A 252 -19.81 -11.84 5.14
N ALA A 253 -20.15 -11.34 6.31
CA ALA A 253 -19.25 -11.22 7.44
C ALA A 253 -19.85 -11.88 8.68
N ARG A 254 -18.98 -12.53 9.46
CA ARG A 254 -19.33 -13.18 10.73
C ARG A 254 -18.11 -13.31 11.63
N PHE A 255 -18.31 -13.50 12.92
CA PHE A 255 -17.24 -13.89 13.83
C PHE A 255 -17.17 -15.43 13.97
N GLU A 256 -15.97 -15.98 13.92
CA GLU A 256 -15.62 -17.35 14.32
C GLU A 256 -14.77 -17.29 15.58
N GLY A 257 -15.38 -17.49 16.74
CA GLY A 257 -14.74 -17.09 18.00
C GLY A 257 -14.40 -15.60 17.95
N ASP A 258 -13.15 -15.23 18.22
CA ASP A 258 -12.68 -13.84 18.19
C ASP A 258 -12.16 -13.37 16.82
N THR A 259 -12.26 -14.21 15.78
CA THR A 259 -11.78 -13.87 14.44
C THR A 259 -12.92 -13.38 13.57
N LEU A 260 -12.81 -12.17 13.03
CA LEU A 260 -13.73 -11.70 12.00
C LEU A 260 -13.43 -12.45 10.69
N VAL A 261 -14.44 -13.08 10.12
CA VAL A 261 -14.36 -13.82 8.87
C VAL A 261 -15.27 -13.17 7.84
N ILE A 262 -14.68 -12.77 6.72
CA ILE A 262 -15.41 -12.27 5.55
C ILE A 262 -15.38 -13.37 4.49
N SER A 263 -16.55 -13.78 4.03
CA SER A 263 -16.71 -14.76 2.95
C SER A 263 -17.28 -14.09 1.72
N ALA A 264 -16.63 -14.26 0.58
CA ALA A 264 -16.98 -13.64 -0.68
C ALA A 264 -17.29 -14.69 -1.74
N GLU A 265 -18.28 -14.42 -2.60
CA GLU A 265 -18.51 -15.24 -3.78
C GLU A 265 -17.36 -15.08 -4.78
N ARG A 266 -17.08 -16.12 -5.57
CA ARG A 266 -16.06 -16.04 -6.62
C ARG A 266 -16.41 -14.92 -7.60
N CYS A 267 -15.43 -14.09 -7.89
CA CYS A 267 -15.58 -12.96 -8.79
C CYS A 267 -15.27 -13.45 -10.20
N VAL A 268 -16.30 -13.53 -11.04
CA VAL A 268 -16.19 -14.03 -12.43
C VAL A 268 -16.33 -12.85 -13.38
N ASP A 269 -15.43 -12.74 -14.36
CA ASP A 269 -15.60 -11.81 -15.47
C ASP A 269 -16.53 -12.43 -16.51
N HIS A 270 -17.79 -12.01 -16.48
CA HIS A 270 -18.82 -12.46 -17.42
C HIS A 270 -18.66 -11.87 -18.83
N THR A 271 -17.82 -10.84 -19.01
CA THR A 271 -17.61 -10.20 -20.32
C THR A 271 -16.68 -10.98 -21.24
N HIS A 272 -15.80 -11.84 -20.70
CA HIS A 272 -14.82 -12.57 -21.52
C HIS A 272 -14.89 -14.09 -21.39
N ASP A 273 -15.89 -14.64 -20.69
CA ASP A 273 -15.94 -16.06 -20.29
C ASP A 273 -14.63 -16.52 -19.61
N ARG A 274 -13.91 -15.55 -19.01
CA ARG A 274 -12.65 -15.74 -18.31
C ARG A 274 -12.98 -15.87 -16.85
N MET A 275 -12.97 -17.10 -16.37
CA MET A 275 -12.99 -17.37 -14.95
C MET A 275 -11.66 -16.87 -14.35
N PHE A 276 -11.66 -15.70 -13.70
CA PHE A 276 -10.53 -15.29 -12.87
C PHE A 276 -10.58 -16.12 -11.57
N VAL A 277 -9.92 -17.27 -11.55
CA VAL A 277 -10.15 -18.29 -10.50
C VAL A 277 -9.48 -17.98 -9.14
N PHE A 278 -9.18 -16.72 -8.81
CA PHE A 278 -8.35 -16.47 -7.62
C PHE A 278 -8.60 -15.19 -6.85
N LEU A 279 -9.86 -14.84 -6.66
CA LEU A 279 -10.21 -14.28 -5.36
C LEU A 279 -10.48 -15.44 -4.42
N ARG A 280 -9.53 -15.67 -3.50
CA ARG A 280 -9.80 -16.54 -2.36
C ARG A 280 -11.07 -16.00 -1.70
N THR A 281 -11.97 -16.88 -1.34
CA THR A 281 -13.33 -16.51 -0.95
C THR A 281 -13.47 -16.32 0.56
N ILE A 282 -12.40 -16.50 1.34
CA ILE A 282 -12.43 -16.39 2.80
C ILE A 282 -11.29 -15.47 3.26
N PHE A 283 -11.60 -14.47 4.07
CA PHE A 283 -10.65 -13.55 4.65
C PHE A 283 -10.79 -13.58 6.16
N ARG A 284 -9.69 -13.81 6.87
CA ARG A 284 -9.68 -13.75 8.33
C ARG A 284 -9.02 -12.45 8.74
N CYS A 285 -9.81 -11.59 9.38
CA CYS A 285 -9.45 -10.22 9.66
C CYS A 285 -9.01 -10.05 11.12
N THR A 286 -7.97 -9.24 11.28
CA THR A 286 -7.47 -8.77 12.57
C THR A 286 -7.53 -7.25 12.58
N ARG A 287 -8.13 -6.68 13.64
CA ARG A 287 -8.09 -5.23 13.87
C ARG A 287 -6.66 -4.78 14.12
N LEU A 288 -6.20 -3.77 13.38
CA LEU A 288 -4.89 -3.15 13.59
C LEU A 288 -5.01 -1.94 14.51
N ASP A 289 -5.94 -1.05 14.19
CA ASP A 289 -6.23 0.17 14.94
C ASP A 289 -7.72 0.53 14.78
N ASP A 290 -8.11 1.72 15.24
CA ASP A 290 -9.49 2.22 15.14
C ASP A 290 -9.98 2.50 13.71
N LEU A 291 -9.11 2.40 12.70
CA LEU A 291 -9.41 2.75 11.31
C LEU A 291 -9.11 1.60 10.33
N LYS A 292 -8.29 0.62 10.72
CA LYS A 292 -7.76 -0.41 9.81
C LYS A 292 -7.89 -1.82 10.34
N ALA A 293 -8.14 -2.73 9.41
CA ALA A 293 -8.07 -4.17 9.62
C ALA A 293 -7.14 -4.82 8.58
N SER A 294 -6.38 -5.83 8.99
CA SER A 294 -5.63 -6.71 8.10
C SER A 294 -6.48 -7.96 7.85
N CYS A 295 -6.83 -8.21 6.60
CA CYS A 295 -7.68 -9.31 6.15
C CYS A 295 -6.92 -10.15 5.11
N PRO A 296 -5.90 -10.92 5.51
CA PRO A 296 -5.24 -11.85 4.62
C PRO A 296 -6.23 -12.89 4.06
N ALA A 297 -6.03 -13.20 2.80
CA ALA A 297 -6.86 -14.10 2.04
C ALA A 297 -6.47 -15.56 2.31
N TYR A 298 -7.45 -16.39 2.68
CA TYR A 298 -7.32 -17.82 2.89
C TYR A 298 -8.18 -18.56 1.88
N ALA A 299 -7.64 -19.62 1.28
CA ALA A 299 -8.41 -20.54 0.47
C ALA A 299 -8.18 -21.93 1.03
N ASP A 300 -9.27 -22.64 1.19
CA ASP A 300 -9.30 -24.08 1.43
C ASP A 300 -9.61 -24.80 0.11
N ASP A 301 -9.08 -24.26 -1.00
CA ASP A 301 -9.31 -24.77 -2.35
C ASP A 301 -8.13 -25.67 -2.73
N PRO A 302 -8.36 -26.97 -2.98
CA PRO A 302 -7.31 -27.94 -3.28
C PRO A 302 -6.59 -27.67 -4.62
N LEU A 303 -7.11 -26.78 -5.46
CA LEU A 303 -6.47 -26.34 -6.71
C LEU A 303 -5.38 -25.28 -6.47
N VAL A 304 -5.09 -24.95 -5.21
CA VAL A 304 -4.27 -23.80 -4.81
C VAL A 304 -3.14 -24.26 -3.91
N GLU A 305 -1.89 -24.11 -4.35
CA GLU A 305 -0.76 -24.35 -3.45
C GLU A 305 -0.87 -23.45 -2.20
N ALA A 306 -0.83 -24.09 -1.04
CA ALA A 306 -1.02 -23.46 0.26
C ALA A 306 0.08 -22.46 0.65
N ASP A 307 1.19 -22.42 -0.10
CA ASP A 307 2.49 -21.94 0.41
C ASP A 307 2.95 -20.56 -0.13
N ARG A 308 2.12 -19.84 -0.90
CA ARG A 308 2.40 -18.42 -1.19
C ARG A 308 1.93 -17.56 -0.04
N ALA A 309 2.88 -16.91 0.65
CA ALA A 309 2.59 -15.84 1.60
C ALA A 309 2.00 -14.64 0.84
N TRP A 310 0.71 -14.40 1.02
CA TRP A 310 0.04 -13.24 0.44
C TRP A 310 0.15 -12.06 1.41
N GLY A 311 0.32 -10.85 0.85
CA GLY A 311 0.40 -9.63 1.66
C GLY A 311 -0.81 -9.45 2.57
N PRO A 312 -0.69 -8.65 3.65
CA PRO A 312 -1.62 -8.61 4.79
C PRO A 312 -3.07 -8.18 4.48
N GLY A 313 -3.38 -7.74 3.25
CA GLY A 313 -4.73 -7.36 2.86
C GLY A 313 -5.34 -6.29 3.76
N VAL A 314 -4.70 -5.13 3.86
CA VAL A 314 -5.13 -4.06 4.77
C VAL A 314 -6.27 -3.26 4.15
N PHE A 315 -7.35 -3.07 4.92
CA PHE A 315 -8.54 -2.31 4.56
C PHE A 315 -8.74 -1.12 5.47
N GLN A 316 -9.30 -0.04 4.90
CA GLN A 316 -9.71 1.17 5.61
C GLN A 316 -11.03 1.67 5.04
N ARG A 317 -11.92 2.20 5.87
CA ARG A 317 -13.17 2.80 5.40
C ARG A 317 -12.89 4.07 4.61
N SER A 318 -13.56 4.24 3.48
CA SER A 318 -13.64 5.56 2.84
C SER A 318 -14.36 6.50 3.78
N GLY A 319 -13.67 7.53 4.24
CA GLY A 319 -14.31 8.62 4.95
C GLY A 319 -15.35 9.23 4.02
N LEU A 320 -16.62 9.19 4.42
CA LEU A 320 -17.55 10.25 4.02
C LEU A 320 -16.97 11.54 4.59
N ARG A 321 -16.24 12.28 3.75
CA ARG A 321 -15.96 13.70 3.94
C ARG A 321 -16.43 14.41 2.68
#